data_AF-A0A960S4C1-F1
#
_entry.id   AF-A0A960S4C1-F1
#
_cell.length_a   1.000
_cell.length_b   1.000
_cell.length_c   1.000
_cell.angle_alpha   90.00
_cell.angle_beta   90.00
_cell.angle_gamma   90.00
#
_symmetry.space_group_name_H-M   'P 1'
#
loop_
_entity.id
_entity.type
_entity.pdbx_description
1 polymer ?
#
loop_
_entity_poly.entity_id
_entity_poly.type
_entity_poly.pdbx_seq_one_letter_code
_entity_poly.pdbx_strand_id
1 'polypeptide(L)' 'MPRKDLSKRKAWEEKIQDWQESGLSMHHWCLEKNEKLHALKYWRQIRTS' A
#
# COMPACT_ATOMS: atom_id res chain seq x y z
N MET A 1 -18.62 -3.01 -12.52
CA MET A 1 -17.57 -3.31 -11.52
C MET A 1 -17.99 -2.68 -10.19
N PRO A 2 -18.33 -3.45 -9.14
CA PRO A 2 -19.00 -2.91 -7.95
C PRO A 2 -18.06 -2.05 -7.10
N ARG A 3 -18.60 -0.94 -6.59
CA ARG A 3 -17.96 0.18 -5.86
C ARG A 3 -17.33 -0.16 -4.49
N LYS A 4 -16.88 -1.39 -4.27
CA LYS A 4 -16.30 -1.88 -2.99
C LYS A 4 -14.82 -1.50 -2.79
N ASP A 5 -14.18 -0.88 -3.79
CA ASP A 5 -12.74 -0.58 -3.79
C ASP A 5 -12.33 0.72 -3.08
N LEU A 6 -13.23 1.70 -2.92
CA LEU A 6 -12.85 3.02 -2.40
C LEU A 6 -12.32 2.98 -0.96
N SER A 7 -12.94 2.18 -0.09
CA SER A 7 -12.48 2.02 1.31
C SER A 7 -11.11 1.33 1.38
N LYS A 8 -10.85 0.36 0.50
CA LYS A 8 -9.55 -0.30 0.41
C LYS A 8 -8.50 0.65 -0.14
N ARG A 9 -8.83 1.44 -1.17
CA ARG A 9 -7.93 2.44 -1.75
C ARG A 9 -7.43 3.43 -0.70
N LYS A 10 -8.33 3.99 0.11
CA LYS A 10 -7.95 4.94 1.16
C LYS A 10 -7.04 4.31 2.22
N ALA A 11 -7.35 3.09 2.67
CA ALA A 11 -6.51 2.36 3.62
C ALA A 11 -5.12 2.03 3.05
N TRP A 12 -5.04 1.74 1.74
CA TRP A 12 -3.76 1.52 1.07
C TRP A 12 -2.99 2.81 0.80
N GLU A 13 -3.65 3.94 0.56
CA GLU A 13 -3.01 5.25 0.46
C GLU A 13 -2.30 5.63 1.77
N GLU A 14 -2.97 5.47 2.91
CA GLU A 14 -2.37 5.70 4.23
C GLU A 14 -1.16 4.80 4.48
N LYS A 15 -1.26 3.50 4.13
CA LYS A 15 -0.14 2.55 4.23
C LYS A 15 1.03 2.90 3.32
N ILE A 16 0.77 3.33 2.09
CA ILE A 16 1.82 3.73 1.16
C ILE A 16 2.50 5.00 1.65
N GLN A 17 1.75 5.93 2.26
CA GLN A 17 2.32 7.12 2.87
C GLN A 17 3.18 6.78 4.09
N ASP A 18 2.70 5.94 5.01
CA ASP A 18 3.48 5.42 6.14
C ASP A 18 4.77 4.73 5.66
N TRP A 19 4.69 3.94 4.59
CA TRP A 19 5.87 3.36 3.95
C TRP A 19 6.83 4.43 3.40
N GLN A 20 6.34 5.45 2.72
CA GLN A 20 7.18 6.53 2.19
C GLN A 20 7.86 7.34 3.30
N GLU A 21 7.15 7.60 4.40
CA GLU A 21 7.66 8.34 5.56
C GLU A 21 8.65 7.50 6.39
N SER A 22 8.46 6.18 6.46
CA SER A 22 9.36 5.28 7.19
C SER A 22 10.78 5.21 6.62
N GLY A 23 10.98 5.58 5.35
CA GLY A 23 12.27 5.45 4.65
C GLY A 23 12.73 4.01 4.43
N LEU A 24 11.92 3.02 4.79
CA LEU A 24 12.23 1.60 4.65
C LEU A 24 12.07 1.12 3.20
N SER A 25 12.79 0.06 2.85
CA SER A 25 12.47 -0.68 1.63
C SER A 25 11.08 -1.32 1.76
N MET A 26 10.35 -1.46 0.65
CA MET A 26 9.01 -2.08 0.66
C MET A 26 8.99 -3.45 1.35
N HIS A 27 10.06 -4.24 1.19
CA HIS A 27 10.18 -5.55 1.81
C HIS A 27 10.28 -5.45 3.34
N HIS A 28 11.13 -4.56 3.84
CA HIS A 28 11.28 -4.35 5.28
C HIS A 28 10.00 -3.79 5.91
N TRP A 29 9.39 -2.80 5.28
CA TRP A 29 8.13 -2.24 5.75
C TRP A 29 7.00 -3.27 5.78
N CYS A 30 6.90 -4.11 4.73
CA CYS A 30 5.91 -5.19 4.68
C CYS A 30 6.14 -6.23 5.78
N LEU A 31 7.41 -6.58 6.07
CA LEU A 31 7.72 -7.49 7.17
C LEU A 31 7.35 -6.91 8.53
N GLU A 32 7.65 -5.63 8.76
CA GLU A 32 7.37 -4.96 10.05
C GLU A 32 5.86 -4.81 10.29
N LYS A 33 5.10 -4.43 9.27
CA LYS A 33 3.64 -4.22 9.37
C LYS A 33 2.83 -5.50 9.12
N ASN A 34 3.47 -6.64 8.88
CA ASN A 34 2.85 -7.91 8.48
C ASN A 34 1.92 -7.77 7.25
N GLU A 35 2.37 -6.96 6.29
CA GLU A 35 1.66 -6.66 5.05
C GLU A 35 2.19 -7.48 3.88
N LYS A 36 1.33 -7.64 2.87
CA LYS A 36 1.69 -8.41 1.67
C LYS A 36 2.40 -7.52 0.65
N LEU A 37 3.65 -7.86 0.32
CA LEU A 37 4.47 -7.11 -0.65
C LEU A 37 3.78 -6.93 -2.02
N HIS A 38 3.12 -7.97 -2.53
CA HIS A 38 2.40 -7.90 -3.81
C HIS A 38 1.23 -6.91 -3.77
N ALA A 39 0.56 -6.79 -2.62
CA ALA A 39 -0.54 -5.86 -2.46
C ALA A 39 -0.04 -4.42 -2.42
N LEU A 40 1.04 -4.13 -1.67
CA LEU A 40 1.68 -2.82 -1.66
C LEU A 40 2.12 -2.41 -3.09
N LYS A 41 2.74 -3.34 -3.83
CA LYS A 41 3.19 -3.09 -5.20
C LYS A 41 2.03 -2.77 -6.16
N TYR A 42 0.94 -3.53 -6.07
CA TYR A 42 -0.27 -3.30 -6.88
C TYR A 42 -0.90 -1.93 -6.59
N TRP A 43 -1.09 -1.59 -5.32
CA TRP A 43 -1.71 -0.31 -4.93
C TRP A 43 -0.80 0.89 -5.22
N ARG A 44 0.52 0.73 -5.12
CA ARG A 44 1.48 1.75 -5.57
C ARG A 44 1.34 2.03 -7.07
N GLN A 45 1.20 0.99 -7.90
CA GLN A 45 1.01 1.14 -9.34
C GLN A 45 -0.31 1.83 -9.67
N ILE A 46 -1.41 1.47 -9.00
CA ILE A 46 -2.71 2.15 -9.18
C ILE A 46 -2.62 3.62 -8.79
N ARG A 47 -1.91 3.97 -7.71
CA ARG A 47 -1.74 5.37 -7.29
C ARG A 47 -0.99 6.21 -8.33
N THR A 48 -0.14 5.59 -9.15
CA THR A 48 0.65 6.29 -10.18
C THR A 48 -0.01 6.35 -11.57
N SER A 49 -1.13 5.64 -11.77
CA SER A 49 -1.89 5.60 -13.03
C SER A 49 -3.14 6.46 -12.99
#